data_AF-A0A943IZG4-F1
#
_entry.id   AF-A0A943IZG4-F1
#
_cell.length_a   1.000
_cell.length_b   1.000
_cell.length_c   1.000
_cell.angle_alpha   90.00
_cell.angle_beta   90.00
_cell.angle_gamma   90.00
#
_symmetry.space_group_name_H-M   'P 1'
#
loop_
_entity.id
_entity.type
_entity.pdbx_description
1 polymer ?
#
loop_
_entity_poly.entity_id
_entity_poly.type
_entity_poly.pdbx_seq_one_letter_code
_entity_poly.pdbx_strand_id
1 'polypeptide(L)'
;MEFTTKVIDLAKLTPEQVKVVCSVSGDNGENNQRKLGKDYPIGQPSDPVKKINFYTSTCFEGCDIYDENGVTFIVSDGNKSHTLLDISTLFTQICGRLRDSKYKGEIIHVYSTTKYSRDVTLDEFVASTKKVLAEAVSYADEINKLSDTAREKTLSKIKYINEQYVRIEDNRLIVDKNLANMDIVNFKICRHIYRTYVNLTNELQRNGYTITRHTFSEIMEKIENKTNARVTFKDLFDEYHRLKTTKPFFSLENHEDLCAQIAVKYPLVKQAYDELGTDKVQALKYHVGNIKRELMKRQPAPTEYKIVKMINTTFQKQTPITKSKVKAELQRIYDDLGIKQRAKAADLNK
;
A
#
# COMPACT_ATOMS: atom_id res chain seq x y z
N MET A 1 -1.89 18.18 10.58
CA MET A 1 -1.24 19.30 9.86
C MET A 1 0.16 18.98 9.34
N GLU A 2 1.08 18.44 10.15
CA GLU A 2 2.45 18.14 9.67
C GLU A 2 2.51 17.25 8.42
N PHE A 3 1.58 16.30 8.27
CA PHE A 3 1.51 15.46 7.08
C PHE A 3 1.14 16.30 5.85
N THR A 4 0.04 17.06 5.94
CA THR A 4 -0.45 17.95 4.87
C THR A 4 0.64 18.91 4.38
N THR A 5 1.33 19.58 5.30
CA THR A 5 2.39 20.54 4.95
C THR A 5 3.54 19.85 4.22
N LYS A 6 4.00 18.69 4.71
CA LYS A 6 5.03 17.90 4.03
C LYS A 6 4.62 17.47 2.62
N VAL A 7 3.36 17.09 2.41
CA VAL A 7 2.87 16.70 1.08
C VAL A 7 2.88 17.91 0.14
N ILE A 8 2.38 19.06 0.59
CA ILE A 8 2.40 20.31 -0.19
C ILE A 8 3.83 20.67 -0.60
N ASP A 9 4.77 20.64 0.35
CA ASP A 9 6.17 20.98 0.11
C ASP A 9 6.86 19.99 -0.85
N LEU A 10 6.71 18.68 -0.61
CA LEU A 10 7.36 17.64 -1.41
C LEU A 10 6.82 17.59 -2.84
N ALA A 11 5.51 17.74 -3.01
CA ALA A 11 4.86 17.73 -4.31
C ALA A 11 4.87 19.11 -5.00
N LYS A 12 5.41 20.14 -4.35
CA LYS A 12 5.49 21.53 -4.85
C LYS A 12 4.14 22.05 -5.33
N LEU A 13 3.09 21.78 -4.55
CA LEU A 13 1.73 22.17 -4.90
C LEU A 13 1.56 23.68 -4.70
N THR A 14 0.79 24.32 -5.58
CA THR A 14 0.48 25.75 -5.43
C THR A 14 -0.81 25.97 -4.62
N PRO A 15 -1.02 27.15 -4.01
CA PRO A 15 -2.24 27.48 -3.28
C PRO A 15 -3.53 27.28 -4.10
N GLU A 16 -3.51 27.50 -5.41
CA GLU A 16 -4.65 27.34 -6.31
C GLU A 16 -5.02 25.86 -6.50
N GLN A 17 -4.05 24.97 -6.34
CA GLN A 17 -4.23 23.52 -6.49
C GLN A 17 -4.73 22.85 -5.21
N VAL A 18 -4.59 23.51 -4.06
CA VAL A 18 -4.79 22.88 -2.75
C VAL A 18 -5.87 23.56 -1.92
N LYS A 19 -6.76 22.75 -1.36
CA LYS A 19 -7.69 23.12 -0.30
C LYS A 19 -7.33 22.35 0.96
N VAL A 20 -7.37 23.00 2.11
CA VAL A 20 -7.15 22.36 3.42
C VAL A 20 -8.29 22.70 4.35
N VAL A 21 -8.94 21.69 4.93
CA VAL A 21 -10.02 21.85 5.90
C VAL A 21 -9.64 21.15 7.19
N CYS A 22 -9.49 21.93 8.26
CA CYS A 22 -9.11 21.45 9.58
C CYS A 22 -9.70 22.30 10.71
N SER A 23 -9.53 21.84 11.95
CA SER A 23 -10.09 22.52 13.11
C SER A 23 -9.56 23.94 13.26
N VAL A 24 -10.50 24.87 13.39
CA VAL A 24 -10.27 26.29 13.71
C VAL A 24 -10.75 26.65 15.12
N SER A 25 -11.15 25.66 15.92
CA SER A 25 -11.70 25.88 17.26
C SER A 25 -10.59 26.14 18.29
N GLY A 26 -10.74 27.23 19.05
CA GLY A 26 -9.78 27.65 20.07
C GLY A 26 -8.38 27.89 19.50
N ASP A 27 -7.35 27.57 20.28
CA ASP A 27 -5.93 27.74 19.91
C ASP A 27 -5.52 26.90 18.68
N ASN A 28 -6.36 25.95 18.24
CA ASN A 28 -6.04 25.12 17.08
C ASN A 28 -6.04 25.92 15.78
N GLY A 29 -6.89 26.95 15.65
CA GLY A 29 -6.96 27.75 14.42
C GLY A 29 -5.63 28.44 14.12
N GLU A 30 -5.10 29.16 15.09
CA GLU A 30 -3.82 29.85 14.95
C GLU A 30 -2.66 28.87 14.76
N ASN A 31 -2.62 27.79 15.55
CA ASN A 31 -1.58 26.77 15.45
C ASN A 31 -1.57 26.03 14.11
N ASN A 32 -2.75 25.68 13.58
CA ASN A 32 -2.87 25.00 12.29
C ASN A 32 -2.51 25.94 11.14
N GLN A 33 -2.97 27.20 11.19
CA GLN A 33 -2.63 28.20 10.19
C GLN A 33 -1.13 28.51 10.19
N ARG A 34 -0.50 28.61 11.37
CA ARG A 34 0.96 28.81 11.50
C ARG A 34 1.75 27.67 10.86
N LYS A 35 1.27 26.43 10.97
CA LYS A 35 1.91 25.26 10.34
C LYS A 35 1.75 25.26 8.81
N LEU A 36 0.57 25.66 8.31
CA LEU A 36 0.27 25.74 6.88
C LEU A 36 0.98 26.89 6.15
N GLY A 37 1.26 27.98 6.87
CA GLY A 37 1.73 29.22 6.25
C GLY A 37 0.57 30.10 5.78
N LYS A 38 0.86 31.38 5.49
CA LYS A 38 -0.17 32.38 5.14
C LYS A 38 -0.79 32.15 3.76
N ASP A 39 -0.04 31.50 2.86
CA ASP A 39 -0.46 31.27 1.47
C ASP A 39 -1.51 30.16 1.34
N TYR A 40 -1.69 29.34 2.40
CA TYR A 40 -2.65 28.24 2.44
C TYR A 40 -3.69 28.49 3.54
N PRO A 41 -4.70 29.34 3.29
CA PRO A 41 -5.76 29.58 4.26
C PRO A 41 -6.58 28.31 4.52
N ILE A 42 -6.97 28.10 5.78
CA ILE A 42 -7.89 27.02 6.15
C ILE A 42 -9.27 27.34 5.58
N GLY A 43 -9.78 26.45 4.72
CA GLY A 43 -11.11 26.56 4.11
C GLY A 43 -12.20 25.82 4.91
N GLN A 44 -13.42 25.90 4.40
CA GLN A 44 -14.60 25.20 4.88
C GLN A 44 -14.93 23.98 4.01
N PRO A 45 -15.64 22.96 4.54
CA PRO A 45 -16.09 21.83 3.73
C PRO A 45 -16.89 22.26 2.49
N SER A 46 -17.76 23.27 2.65
CA SER A 46 -18.63 23.83 1.62
C SER A 46 -17.92 24.63 0.52
N ASP A 47 -16.66 25.04 0.73
CA ASP A 47 -15.93 25.79 -0.29
C ASP A 47 -15.74 24.94 -1.56
N PRO A 48 -15.59 25.55 -2.74
CA PRO A 48 -15.31 24.82 -3.97
C PRO A 48 -14.11 23.87 -3.81
N VAL A 49 -14.25 22.65 -4.30
CA VAL A 49 -13.15 21.68 -4.33
C VAL A 49 -12.04 22.16 -5.28
N LYS A 50 -10.80 21.84 -4.93
CA LYS A 50 -9.61 22.06 -5.76
C LYS A 50 -9.06 20.73 -6.25
N LYS A 51 -7.93 20.76 -6.96
CA LYS A 51 -7.27 19.54 -7.47
C LYS A 51 -6.91 18.56 -6.35
N ILE A 52 -6.43 19.06 -5.21
CA ILE A 52 -6.11 18.26 -4.04
C ILE A 52 -6.76 18.89 -2.81
N ASN A 53 -7.59 18.11 -2.11
CA ASN A 53 -8.33 18.57 -0.94
C ASN A 53 -7.93 17.74 0.28
N PHE A 54 -7.34 18.39 1.29
CA PHE A 54 -6.97 17.75 2.55
C PHE A 54 -8.06 17.97 3.58
N TYR A 55 -8.66 16.88 4.04
CA TYR A 55 -9.66 16.87 5.09
C TYR A 55 -9.10 16.18 6.34
N THR A 56 -9.32 16.79 7.51
CA THR A 56 -8.97 16.18 8.81
C THR A 56 -10.24 15.71 9.53
N SER A 57 -10.12 15.27 10.79
CA SER A 57 -11.22 14.68 11.56
C SER A 57 -12.45 15.57 11.71
N THR A 58 -12.32 16.88 11.53
CA THR A 58 -13.44 17.83 11.49
C THR A 58 -14.44 17.58 10.35
N CYS A 59 -14.06 16.80 9.35
CA CYS A 59 -14.89 16.54 8.17
C CYS A 59 -15.25 15.06 8.03
N PHE A 60 -14.89 14.22 9.01
CA PHE A 60 -15.22 12.80 8.95
C PHE A 60 -16.71 12.57 9.23
N GLU A 61 -17.34 13.50 9.94
CA GLU A 61 -18.76 13.49 10.28
C GLU A 61 -19.40 14.84 9.95
N GLY A 62 -20.72 14.84 9.72
CA GLY A 62 -21.51 16.07 9.71
C GLY A 62 -21.34 17.00 8.50
N CYS A 63 -20.54 16.65 7.49
CA CYS A 63 -20.45 17.41 6.24
C CYS A 63 -20.69 16.52 5.01
N ASP A 64 -21.08 17.13 3.89
CA ASP A 64 -21.14 16.46 2.58
C ASP A 64 -20.15 17.13 1.63
N ILE A 65 -19.43 16.33 0.87
CA ILE A 65 -18.45 16.77 -0.13
C ILE A 65 -18.98 16.39 -1.51
N TYR A 66 -18.94 17.35 -2.42
CA TYR A 66 -19.41 17.22 -3.80
C TYR A 66 -18.25 17.43 -4.77
N ASP A 67 -17.93 16.37 -5.51
CA ASP A 67 -16.93 16.33 -6.57
C ASP A 67 -17.20 15.12 -7.46
N GLU A 68 -17.80 15.36 -8.62
CA GLU A 68 -18.17 14.32 -9.59
C GLU A 68 -16.97 13.44 -10.00
N ASN A 69 -15.76 13.99 -9.99
CA ASN A 69 -14.52 13.29 -10.35
C ASN A 69 -13.62 12.98 -9.14
N GLY A 70 -14.11 13.21 -7.92
CA GLY A 70 -13.34 13.07 -6.70
C GLY A 70 -12.96 11.63 -6.42
N VAL A 71 -11.72 11.39 -5.99
CA VAL A 71 -11.24 10.07 -5.56
C VAL A 71 -10.81 10.16 -4.10
N THR A 72 -11.25 9.21 -3.27
CA THR A 72 -10.96 9.23 -1.83
C THR A 72 -9.67 8.49 -1.52
N PHE A 73 -8.73 9.22 -0.89
CA PHE A 73 -7.53 8.68 -0.28
C PHE A 73 -7.65 8.72 1.23
N ILE A 74 -7.44 7.58 1.88
CA ILE A 74 -7.33 7.48 3.33
C ILE A 74 -5.89 7.16 3.66
N VAL A 75 -5.27 7.95 4.54
CA VAL A 75 -3.86 7.81 4.92
C VAL A 75 -3.75 7.48 6.41
N SER A 76 -3.17 6.32 6.73
CA SER A 76 -2.98 5.86 8.12
C SER A 76 -1.51 5.51 8.39
N ASP A 77 -0.82 6.28 9.23
CA ASP A 77 0.57 6.06 9.60
C ASP A 77 0.67 5.26 10.91
N GLY A 78 1.21 4.04 10.85
CA GLY A 78 1.47 3.17 11.98
C GLY A 78 2.39 3.73 13.06
N ASN A 79 3.11 4.83 12.80
CA ASN A 79 3.89 5.55 13.82
C ASN A 79 3.11 6.70 14.48
N LYS A 80 1.92 7.04 13.96
CA LYS A 80 1.08 8.14 14.46
C LYS A 80 -0.32 7.60 14.79
N SER A 81 -0.53 7.23 16.05
CA SER A 81 -1.79 6.63 16.53
C SER A 81 -3.05 7.43 16.16
N HIS A 82 -2.99 8.76 16.19
CA HIS A 82 -4.10 9.65 15.83
C HIS A 82 -4.48 9.63 14.34
N THR A 83 -3.76 8.90 13.49
CA THR A 83 -4.07 8.70 12.07
C THR A 83 -4.63 7.30 11.78
N LEU A 84 -4.64 6.42 12.78
CA LEU A 84 -5.19 5.08 12.67
C LEU A 84 -6.70 5.16 12.90
N LEU A 85 -7.47 4.59 11.98
CA LEU A 85 -8.92 4.75 11.95
C LEU A 85 -9.61 3.46 12.38
N ASP A 86 -10.75 3.60 13.05
CA ASP A 86 -11.64 2.46 13.21
C ASP A 86 -12.26 2.12 11.84
N ILE A 87 -12.01 0.91 11.38
CA ILE A 87 -12.51 0.40 10.09
C ILE A 87 -14.04 0.25 10.12
N SER A 88 -14.62 -0.05 11.29
CA SER A 88 -16.05 -0.34 11.42
C SER A 88 -16.94 0.90 11.48
N THR A 89 -16.37 2.05 11.83
CA THR A 89 -17.12 3.30 12.05
C THR A 89 -16.55 4.43 11.20
N LEU A 90 -15.40 4.97 11.62
CA LEU A 90 -14.83 6.19 11.07
C LEU A 90 -14.44 6.05 9.60
N PHE A 91 -13.88 4.90 9.22
CA PHE A 91 -13.55 4.61 7.83
C PHE A 91 -14.80 4.66 6.95
N THR A 92 -15.88 3.99 7.36
CA THR A 92 -17.16 4.01 6.63
C THR A 92 -17.79 5.39 6.58
N GLN A 93 -17.72 6.15 7.68
CA GLN A 93 -18.22 7.53 7.72
C GLN A 93 -17.50 8.42 6.72
N ILE A 94 -16.16 8.33 6.63
CA ILE A 94 -15.32 9.04 5.67
C ILE A 94 -15.71 8.69 4.24
N CYS A 95 -15.83 7.39 3.92
CA CYS A 95 -16.25 6.93 2.59
C CYS A 95 -17.62 7.51 2.19
N GLY A 96 -18.52 7.68 3.15
CA GLY A 96 -19.85 8.22 2.92
C GLY A 96 -19.92 9.75 2.73
N ARG A 97 -18.81 10.48 2.89
CA ARG A 97 -18.79 11.95 2.78
C ARG A 97 -18.80 12.44 1.32
N LEU A 98 -18.23 11.68 0.40
CA LEU A 98 -18.18 12.02 -1.03
C LEU A 98 -19.43 11.46 -1.74
N ARG A 99 -20.37 12.34 -2.10
CA ARG A 99 -21.75 11.93 -2.42
C ARG A 99 -22.00 11.60 -3.90
N ASP A 100 -21.56 12.50 -4.76
CA ASP A 100 -21.88 12.57 -6.19
C ASP A 100 -20.75 12.06 -7.09
N SER A 101 -19.60 11.69 -6.51
CA SER A 101 -18.50 11.12 -7.29
C SER A 101 -18.91 9.83 -7.97
N LYS A 102 -18.54 9.71 -9.25
CA LYS A 102 -18.62 8.45 -10.01
C LYS A 102 -17.68 7.36 -9.46
N TYR A 103 -16.78 7.73 -8.54
CA TYR A 103 -15.79 6.86 -7.91
C TYR A 103 -16.07 6.58 -6.43
N LYS A 104 -17.23 6.98 -5.90
CA LYS A 104 -17.60 6.81 -4.48
C LYS A 104 -17.55 5.37 -3.94
N GLY A 105 -17.58 4.37 -4.82
CA GLY A 105 -17.43 2.96 -4.46
C GLY A 105 -15.97 2.49 -4.33
N GLU A 106 -15.02 3.35 -4.67
CA GLU A 106 -13.60 3.02 -4.72
C GLU A 106 -12.80 3.91 -3.76
N ILE A 107 -12.07 3.26 -2.84
CA ILE A 107 -11.31 3.94 -1.78
C ILE A 107 -9.87 3.44 -1.83
N ILE A 108 -8.93 4.37 -1.82
CA ILE A 108 -7.50 4.06 -1.79
C ILE A 108 -6.99 4.24 -0.36
N HIS A 109 -6.68 3.14 0.31
CA HIS A 109 -6.11 3.16 1.65
C HIS A 109 -4.59 3.02 1.61
N VAL A 110 -3.90 4.13 1.85
CA VAL A 110 -2.44 4.16 2.00
C VAL A 110 -2.12 4.02 3.49
N TYR A 111 -1.43 2.96 3.88
CA TYR A 111 -1.14 2.73 5.29
C TYR A 111 0.25 2.14 5.54
N SER A 112 0.76 2.31 6.77
CA SER A 112 1.95 1.64 7.27
C SER A 112 1.62 0.80 8.50
N THR A 113 2.35 -0.30 8.71
CA THR A 113 2.14 -1.18 9.86
C THR A 113 2.74 -0.59 11.13
N THR A 114 2.07 -0.80 12.26
CA THR A 114 2.56 -0.35 13.58
C THR A 114 3.81 -1.14 14.00
N LYS A 115 4.84 -0.47 14.52
CA LYS A 115 6.07 -1.14 14.96
C LYS A 115 5.82 -2.04 16.18
N TYR A 116 6.54 -3.16 16.23
CA TYR A 116 6.45 -4.27 17.18
C TYR A 116 6.09 -3.86 18.62
N SER A 117 4.84 -4.13 19.04
CA SER A 117 4.53 -4.50 20.43
C SER A 117 4.19 -5.98 20.41
N ARG A 118 5.11 -6.82 20.91
CA ARG A 118 4.98 -8.28 20.89
C ARG A 118 4.37 -8.84 22.17
N ASP A 119 4.18 -8.01 23.20
CA ASP A 119 4.09 -8.53 24.56
C ASP A 119 2.64 -8.78 25.02
N VAL A 120 1.63 -8.22 24.35
CA VAL A 120 0.22 -8.36 24.75
C VAL A 120 -0.69 -8.57 23.54
N THR A 121 -1.45 -9.66 23.54
CA THR A 121 -2.50 -9.95 22.55
C THR A 121 -3.78 -9.16 22.84
N LEU A 122 -4.66 -9.06 21.84
CA LEU A 122 -5.96 -8.40 22.04
C LEU A 122 -6.78 -9.10 23.14
N ASP A 123 -6.77 -10.44 23.16
CA ASP A 123 -7.54 -11.21 24.12
C ASP A 123 -7.02 -11.06 25.55
N GLU A 124 -5.70 -11.05 25.73
CA GLU A 124 -5.06 -10.77 27.03
C GLU A 124 -5.38 -9.36 27.52
N PHE A 125 -5.31 -8.36 26.63
CA PHE A 125 -5.64 -6.97 26.99
C PHE A 125 -7.11 -6.85 27.38
N VAL A 126 -8.04 -7.43 26.59
CA VAL A 126 -9.47 -7.43 26.88
C VAL A 126 -9.77 -8.12 28.22
N ALA A 127 -9.15 -9.27 28.48
CA ALA A 127 -9.30 -9.99 29.74
C ALA A 127 -8.80 -9.16 30.93
N SER A 128 -7.63 -8.53 30.80
CA SER A 128 -7.05 -7.65 31.81
C SER A 128 -7.94 -6.44 32.07
N THR A 129 -8.38 -5.71 31.04
CA THR A 129 -9.25 -4.53 31.18
C THR A 129 -10.59 -4.90 31.81
N LYS A 130 -11.19 -6.04 31.43
CA LYS A 130 -12.43 -6.53 32.06
C LYS A 130 -12.25 -6.87 33.53
N LYS A 131 -11.09 -7.43 33.91
CA LYS A 131 -10.76 -7.72 35.30
C LYS A 131 -10.65 -6.43 36.12
N VAL A 132 -9.87 -5.46 35.64
CA VAL A 132 -9.72 -4.14 36.29
C VAL A 132 -11.08 -3.44 36.40
N LEU A 133 -11.91 -3.48 35.36
CA LEU A 133 -13.26 -2.92 35.41
C LEU A 133 -14.13 -3.60 36.49
N ALA A 134 -14.03 -4.92 36.65
CA ALA A 134 -14.75 -5.64 37.69
C ALA A 134 -14.27 -5.27 39.10
N GLU A 135 -12.96 -5.10 39.29
CA GLU A 135 -12.36 -4.62 40.54
C GLU A 135 -12.85 -3.19 40.86
N ALA A 136 -12.87 -2.30 39.87
CA ALA A 136 -13.41 -0.94 40.00
C ALA A 136 -14.90 -0.92 40.38
N VAL A 137 -15.71 -1.83 39.81
CA VAL A 137 -17.12 -1.99 40.20
C VAL A 137 -17.25 -2.44 41.65
N SER A 138 -16.50 -3.45 42.07
CA SER A 138 -16.52 -3.91 43.47
C SER A 138 -16.14 -2.79 44.43
N TYR A 139 -15.05 -2.07 44.12
CA TYR A 139 -14.57 -0.95 44.93
C TYR A 139 -15.61 0.19 45.02
N ALA A 140 -16.19 0.60 43.89
CA ALA A 140 -17.23 1.61 43.87
C ALA A 140 -18.46 1.20 44.69
N ASP A 141 -18.90 -0.06 44.58
CA ASP A 141 -20.03 -0.59 45.33
C ASP A 141 -19.76 -0.59 46.84
N GLU A 142 -18.55 -0.97 47.27
CA GLU A 142 -18.15 -0.96 48.68
C GLU A 142 -18.16 0.46 49.26
N ILE A 143 -17.56 1.42 48.57
CA ILE A 143 -17.51 2.81 49.02
C ILE A 143 -18.91 3.45 49.00
N ASN A 144 -19.72 3.14 47.99
CA ASN A 144 -21.06 3.70 47.88
C ASN A 144 -22.06 3.13 48.90
N LYS A 145 -21.77 1.97 49.51
CA LYS A 145 -22.55 1.39 50.62
C LYS A 145 -22.27 2.06 51.97
N LEU A 146 -21.19 2.83 52.10
CA LEU A 146 -20.93 3.62 53.31
C LEU A 146 -22.05 4.64 53.55
N SER A 147 -22.29 4.97 54.82
CA SER A 147 -23.19 6.09 55.17
C SER A 147 -22.68 7.40 54.57
N ASP A 148 -23.58 8.35 54.31
CA ASP A 148 -23.21 9.60 53.63
C ASP A 148 -22.10 10.37 54.36
N THR A 149 -22.16 10.43 55.69
CA THR A 149 -21.14 11.06 56.55
C THR A 149 -19.79 10.34 56.52
N ALA A 150 -19.78 9.01 56.44
CA ALA A 150 -18.55 8.23 56.34
C ALA A 150 -17.95 8.33 54.93
N ARG A 151 -18.80 8.29 53.90
CA ARG A 151 -18.40 8.43 52.50
C ARG A 151 -17.77 9.80 52.23
N GLU A 152 -18.37 10.87 52.74
CA GLU A 152 -17.83 12.23 52.65
C GLU A 152 -16.46 12.36 53.32
N LYS A 153 -16.30 11.80 54.53
CA LYS A 153 -14.99 11.76 55.22
C LYS A 153 -13.96 10.91 54.49
N THR A 154 -14.37 9.84 53.82
CA THR A 154 -13.47 8.95 53.07
C THR A 154 -13.02 9.63 51.77
N LEU A 155 -13.96 10.16 50.98
CA LEU A 155 -13.66 10.79 49.70
C LEU A 155 -12.92 12.12 49.86
N SER A 156 -13.22 12.92 50.89
CA SER A 156 -12.49 14.17 51.17
C SER A 156 -11.02 13.96 51.52
N LYS A 157 -10.63 12.77 52.01
CA LYS A 157 -9.23 12.40 52.28
C LYS A 157 -8.49 11.90 51.05
N ILE A 158 -9.20 11.54 49.98
CA ILE A 158 -8.62 11.06 48.73
C ILE A 158 -8.45 12.26 47.80
N LYS A 159 -7.24 12.84 47.80
CA LYS A 159 -6.92 14.01 46.96
C LYS A 159 -6.98 13.68 45.46
N TYR A 160 -6.70 12.42 45.10
CA TYR A 160 -6.77 11.86 43.74
C TYR A 160 -7.13 10.38 43.84
N ILE A 161 -8.16 9.92 43.13
CA ILE A 161 -8.45 8.49 43.00
C ILE A 161 -7.48 7.90 41.97
N ASN A 162 -6.63 6.97 42.41
CA ASN A 162 -5.74 6.21 41.54
C ASN A 162 -6.38 4.86 41.16
N GLU A 163 -7.69 4.85 40.95
CA GLU A 163 -8.46 3.68 40.50
C GLU A 163 -8.85 3.89 39.04
N GLN A 164 -8.58 2.89 38.19
CA GLN A 164 -8.89 3.00 36.77
C GLN A 164 -10.40 2.93 36.56
N TYR A 165 -10.90 3.70 35.58
CA TYR A 165 -12.33 3.71 35.21
C TYR A 165 -13.29 4.21 36.31
N VAL A 166 -12.80 4.89 37.35
CA VAL A 166 -13.65 5.45 38.42
C VAL A 166 -13.51 6.97 38.46
N ARG A 167 -14.64 7.67 38.60
CA ARG A 167 -14.70 9.11 38.87
C ARG A 167 -15.57 9.40 40.08
N ILE A 168 -15.32 10.55 40.72
CA ILE A 168 -16.18 11.06 41.79
C ILE A 168 -17.21 12.01 41.19
N GLU A 169 -18.47 11.80 41.51
CA GLU A 169 -19.57 12.73 41.21
C GLU A 169 -20.55 12.71 42.39
N ASP A 170 -20.95 13.88 42.86
CA ASP A 170 -21.90 14.05 43.97
C ASP A 170 -21.59 13.19 45.21
N ASN A 171 -20.31 13.17 45.62
CA ASN A 171 -19.83 12.39 46.76
C ASN A 171 -20.09 10.87 46.63
N ARG A 172 -20.10 10.36 45.39
CA ARG A 172 -20.20 8.93 45.05
C ARG A 172 -19.15 8.54 44.04
N LEU A 173 -18.80 7.26 44.03
CA LEU A 173 -17.94 6.68 43.00
C LEU A 173 -18.80 6.20 41.84
N ILE A 174 -18.48 6.66 40.64
CA ILE A 174 -19.13 6.25 39.40
C ILE A 174 -18.11 5.54 38.53
N VAL A 175 -18.45 4.33 38.13
CA VAL A 175 -17.64 3.54 37.19
C VAL A 175 -17.97 3.91 35.76
N ASP A 176 -16.96 4.32 35.01
CA ASP A 176 -17.04 4.62 33.59
C ASP A 176 -16.70 3.40 32.74
N LYS A 177 -17.73 2.61 32.43
CA LYS A 177 -17.62 1.47 31.52
C LYS A 177 -17.22 1.87 30.10
N ASN A 178 -17.57 3.09 29.68
CA ASN A 178 -17.27 3.57 28.33
C ASN A 178 -15.77 3.85 28.19
N LEU A 179 -15.12 4.36 29.24
CA LEU A 179 -13.68 4.56 29.26
C LEU A 179 -12.91 3.23 29.08
N ALA A 180 -13.35 2.16 29.76
CA ALA A 180 -12.78 0.83 29.59
C ALA A 180 -12.99 0.26 28.17
N ASN A 181 -14.19 0.43 27.61
CA ASN A 181 -14.48 0.03 26.24
C ASN A 181 -13.64 0.83 25.23
N MET A 182 -13.45 2.13 25.47
CA MET A 182 -12.63 3.01 24.65
C MET A 182 -11.16 2.56 24.65
N ASP A 183 -10.61 2.16 25.80
CA ASP A 183 -9.26 1.61 25.88
C ASP A 183 -9.11 0.32 25.05
N ILE A 184 -10.10 -0.57 25.12
CA ILE A 184 -10.12 -1.79 24.30
C ILE A 184 -10.13 -1.45 22.81
N VAL A 185 -10.99 -0.53 22.38
CA VAL A 185 -11.09 -0.10 20.98
C VAL A 185 -9.78 0.54 20.53
N ASN A 186 -9.21 1.44 21.33
CA ASN A 186 -7.93 2.09 21.04
C ASN A 186 -6.80 1.07 20.92
N PHE A 187 -6.76 0.08 21.80
CA PHE A 187 -5.80 -1.02 21.72
C PHE A 187 -6.01 -1.85 20.44
N LYS A 188 -7.26 -2.20 20.12
CA LYS A 188 -7.60 -2.94 18.90
C LYS A 188 -7.11 -2.21 17.65
N ILE A 189 -7.38 -0.92 17.54
CA ILE A 189 -6.96 -0.11 16.38
C ILE A 189 -5.43 0.00 16.34
N CYS A 190 -4.82 0.48 17.43
CA CYS A 190 -3.40 0.86 17.45
C CYS A 190 -2.42 -0.30 17.53
N ARG A 191 -2.84 -1.48 18.03
CA ARG A 191 -1.94 -2.60 18.31
C ARG A 191 -2.38 -3.93 17.70
N HIS A 192 -3.60 -4.03 17.18
CA HIS A 192 -4.10 -5.25 16.54
C HIS A 192 -4.38 -5.08 15.05
N ILE A 193 -5.30 -4.19 14.65
CA ILE A 193 -5.78 -4.05 13.26
C ILE A 193 -4.63 -3.64 12.33
N TYR A 194 -3.94 -2.53 12.64
CA TYR A 194 -2.84 -2.01 11.82
C TYR A 194 -1.50 -2.71 12.05
N ARG A 195 -1.48 -3.82 12.81
CA ARG A 195 -0.25 -4.55 13.13
C ARG A 195 0.31 -5.28 11.91
N THR A 196 -0.55 -5.93 11.14
CA THR A 196 -0.17 -6.70 9.95
C THR A 196 -1.15 -6.42 8.82
N TYR A 197 -0.70 -6.60 7.59
CA TYR A 197 -1.58 -6.57 6.42
C TYR A 197 -2.74 -7.56 6.55
N VAL A 198 -2.47 -8.76 7.09
CA VAL A 198 -3.49 -9.81 7.25
C VAL A 198 -4.59 -9.34 8.21
N ASN A 199 -4.23 -8.72 9.34
CA ASN A 199 -5.20 -8.23 10.31
C ASN A 199 -6.09 -7.12 9.72
N LEU A 200 -5.47 -6.13 9.05
CA LEU A 200 -6.20 -5.05 8.40
C LEU A 200 -7.12 -5.58 7.28
N THR A 201 -6.61 -6.51 6.47
CA THR A 201 -7.37 -7.15 5.38
C THR A 201 -8.59 -7.89 5.92
N ASN A 202 -8.40 -8.70 6.97
CA ASN A 202 -9.48 -9.42 7.61
C ASN A 202 -10.52 -8.46 8.20
N GLU A 203 -10.07 -7.36 8.83
CA GLU A 203 -10.98 -6.37 9.41
C GLU A 203 -11.78 -5.63 8.34
N LEU A 204 -11.14 -5.23 7.23
CA LEU A 204 -11.81 -4.62 6.07
C LEU A 204 -12.85 -5.59 5.46
N GLN A 205 -12.49 -6.84 5.24
CA GLN A 205 -13.41 -7.86 4.69
C GLN A 205 -14.60 -8.12 5.61
N ARG A 206 -14.37 -8.18 6.93
CA ARG A 206 -15.44 -8.31 7.93
C ARG A 206 -16.43 -7.15 7.89
N ASN A 207 -15.98 -5.96 7.51
CA ASN A 207 -16.81 -4.77 7.33
C ASN A 207 -17.34 -4.62 5.90
N GLY A 208 -17.24 -5.66 5.06
CA GLY A 208 -17.87 -5.70 3.73
C GLY A 208 -17.06 -5.08 2.60
N TYR A 209 -15.79 -4.75 2.82
CA TYR A 209 -14.92 -4.19 1.77
C TYR A 209 -14.28 -5.28 0.91
N THR A 210 -14.40 -5.13 -0.42
CA THR A 210 -13.63 -5.91 -1.40
C THR A 210 -12.26 -5.29 -1.60
N ILE A 211 -11.20 -6.07 -1.43
CA ILE A 211 -9.82 -5.57 -1.41
C ILE A 211 -9.10 -5.97 -2.69
N THR A 212 -8.70 -4.97 -3.46
CA THR A 212 -7.75 -5.14 -4.57
C THR A 212 -6.38 -4.65 -4.13
N ARG A 213 -5.42 -5.56 -4.04
CA ARG A 213 -4.06 -5.20 -3.61
C ARG A 213 -3.29 -4.58 -4.77
N HIS A 214 -2.92 -3.32 -4.61
CA HIS A 214 -1.89 -2.67 -5.41
C HIS A 214 -0.63 -2.58 -4.56
N THR A 215 0.28 -3.54 -4.73
CA THR A 215 1.65 -3.33 -4.25
C THR A 215 2.31 -2.31 -5.15
N PHE A 216 2.81 -1.22 -4.56
CA PHE A 216 3.92 -0.49 -5.14
C PHE A 216 4.96 -1.52 -5.57
N SER A 217 5.27 -1.53 -6.85
CA SER A 217 6.11 -2.56 -7.43
C SER A 217 7.54 -2.34 -6.94
N GLU A 218 8.08 -3.23 -6.12
CA GLU A 218 9.48 -3.19 -5.68
C GLU A 218 10.46 -3.13 -6.87
N ILE A 219 10.02 -3.60 -8.03
CA ILE A 219 10.77 -3.57 -9.29
C ILE A 219 10.93 -2.12 -9.76
N MET A 220 9.94 -1.28 -9.55
CA MET A 220 9.98 0.13 -9.93
C MET A 220 10.95 0.93 -9.07
N GLU A 221 10.93 0.72 -7.76
CA GLU A 221 11.89 1.35 -6.86
C GLU A 221 13.33 0.95 -7.24
N LYS A 222 13.54 -0.30 -7.69
CA LYS A 222 14.84 -0.76 -8.22
C LYS A 222 15.18 -0.19 -9.61
N ILE A 223 14.19 0.21 -10.42
CA ILE A 223 14.41 0.82 -11.74
C ILE A 223 14.76 2.31 -11.61
N GLU A 224 14.14 3.02 -10.66
CA GLU A 224 14.31 4.45 -10.40
C GLU A 224 15.51 4.76 -9.49
N ASN A 225 15.79 3.93 -8.47
CA ASN A 225 16.97 4.12 -7.64
C ASN A 225 18.24 3.66 -8.37
N LYS A 226 19.27 4.53 -8.40
CA LYS A 226 20.63 4.24 -8.91
C LYS A 226 21.39 3.16 -8.12
N THR A 227 20.72 2.45 -7.22
CA THR A 227 21.27 1.27 -6.57
C THR A 227 21.36 0.15 -7.62
N ASN A 228 22.56 -0.37 -7.86
CA ASN A 228 22.88 -1.46 -8.80
C ASN A 228 22.22 -2.83 -8.46
N ALA A 229 20.98 -2.84 -7.99
CA ALA A 229 20.21 -4.05 -7.75
C ALA A 229 19.86 -4.69 -9.10
N ARG A 230 20.40 -5.88 -9.37
CA ARG A 230 20.09 -6.64 -10.58
C ARG A 230 18.62 -7.09 -10.52
N VAL A 231 17.77 -6.46 -11.32
CA VAL A 231 16.42 -6.95 -11.61
C VAL A 231 16.52 -8.08 -12.65
N THR A 232 15.82 -9.20 -12.44
CA THR A 232 15.88 -10.33 -13.38
C THR A 232 14.94 -10.11 -14.56
N PHE A 233 15.16 -10.85 -15.67
CA PHE A 233 14.25 -10.82 -16.82
C PHE A 233 12.83 -11.25 -16.43
N LYS A 234 12.72 -12.24 -15.54
CA LYS A 234 11.43 -12.73 -15.04
C LYS A 234 10.65 -11.60 -14.36
N ASP A 235 11.29 -10.91 -13.44
CA ASP A 235 10.66 -9.81 -12.69
C ASP A 235 10.18 -8.71 -13.64
N LEU A 236 11.03 -8.29 -14.59
CA LEU A 236 10.66 -7.28 -15.60
C LEU A 236 9.52 -7.74 -16.50
N PHE A 237 9.50 -9.00 -16.90
CA PHE A 237 8.46 -9.55 -17.78
C PHE A 237 7.12 -9.68 -17.06
N ASP A 238 7.13 -10.21 -15.84
CA ASP A 238 5.92 -10.33 -15.01
C ASP A 238 5.34 -8.94 -14.72
N GLU A 239 6.19 -7.95 -14.46
CA GLU A 239 5.76 -6.56 -14.27
C GLU A 239 5.23 -5.92 -15.54
N TYR A 240 5.89 -6.12 -16.68
CA TYR A 240 5.41 -5.63 -17.97
C TYR A 240 4.04 -6.22 -18.33
N HIS A 241 3.87 -7.52 -18.10
CA HIS A 241 2.59 -8.20 -18.28
C HIS A 241 1.52 -7.62 -17.35
N ARG A 242 1.83 -7.46 -16.05
CA ARG A 242 0.93 -6.85 -15.07
C ARG A 242 0.49 -5.45 -15.50
N LEU A 243 1.41 -4.61 -15.96
CA LEU A 243 1.09 -3.25 -16.42
C LEU A 243 0.23 -3.23 -17.70
N LYS A 244 0.32 -4.27 -18.54
CA LYS A 244 -0.48 -4.42 -19.77
C LYS A 244 -1.86 -5.02 -19.53
N THR A 245 -2.00 -5.93 -18.56
CA THR A 245 -3.29 -6.60 -18.25
C THR A 245 -4.10 -5.85 -17.23
N THR A 246 -3.42 -5.26 -16.25
CA THR A 246 -4.07 -4.55 -15.16
C THR A 246 -4.05 -3.08 -15.51
N LYS A 247 -5.20 -2.55 -15.95
CA LYS A 247 -5.47 -1.12 -15.89
C LYS A 247 -6.16 -0.87 -14.55
N PRO A 248 -5.41 -0.57 -13.47
CA PRO A 248 -6.06 -0.23 -12.23
C PRO A 248 -6.91 1.03 -12.46
N PHE A 249 -8.02 1.10 -11.76
CA PHE A 249 -8.89 2.27 -11.73
C PHE A 249 -8.10 3.56 -11.43
N PHE A 250 -7.11 3.46 -10.54
CA PHE A 250 -6.17 4.52 -10.21
C PHE A 250 -4.74 3.98 -10.19
N SER A 251 -3.82 4.69 -10.84
CA SER A 251 -2.39 4.42 -10.72
C SER A 251 -1.65 5.68 -10.32
N LEU A 252 -0.77 5.56 -9.32
CA LEU A 252 0.11 6.63 -8.86
C LEU A 252 1.18 6.97 -9.90
N GLU A 253 1.53 6.02 -10.77
CA GLU A 253 2.38 6.26 -11.93
C GLU A 253 1.62 5.99 -13.23
N ASN A 254 1.92 6.73 -14.30
CA ASN A 254 1.32 6.46 -15.60
C ASN A 254 1.79 5.07 -16.11
N HIS A 255 0.88 4.08 -16.09
CA HIS A 255 1.17 2.71 -16.54
C HIS A 255 1.72 2.68 -17.97
N GLU A 256 1.28 3.62 -18.82
CA GLU A 256 1.77 3.73 -20.19
C GLU A 256 3.22 4.23 -20.22
N ASP A 257 3.56 5.24 -19.43
CA ASP A 257 4.93 5.76 -19.34
C ASP A 257 5.88 4.71 -18.77
N LEU A 258 5.46 3.95 -17.76
CA LEU A 258 6.25 2.83 -17.22
C LEU A 258 6.44 1.71 -18.24
N CYS A 259 5.36 1.30 -18.90
CA CYS A 259 5.45 0.33 -20.00
C CYS A 259 6.44 0.82 -21.05
N ALA A 260 6.38 2.10 -21.42
CA ALA A 260 7.30 2.70 -22.37
C ALA A 260 8.75 2.68 -21.85
N GLN A 261 8.98 3.02 -20.58
CA GLN A 261 10.30 2.98 -19.96
C GLN A 261 10.90 1.56 -19.93
N ILE A 262 10.13 0.56 -19.51
CA ILE A 262 10.56 -0.85 -19.53
C ILE A 262 10.85 -1.29 -20.97
N ALA A 263 10.01 -0.91 -21.92
CA ALA A 263 10.20 -1.24 -23.34
C ALA A 263 11.49 -0.64 -23.92
N VAL A 264 11.81 0.60 -23.56
CA VAL A 264 13.03 1.29 -24.02
C VAL A 264 14.28 0.71 -23.35
N LYS A 265 14.24 0.52 -22.02
CA LYS A 265 15.39 0.04 -21.24
C LYS A 265 15.66 -1.45 -21.43
N TYR A 266 14.62 -2.24 -21.67
CA TYR A 266 14.69 -3.70 -21.82
C TYR A 266 13.89 -4.19 -23.06
N PRO A 267 14.39 -3.93 -24.28
CA PRO A 267 13.66 -4.24 -25.52
C PRO A 267 13.25 -5.71 -25.67
N LEU A 268 14.05 -6.64 -25.11
CA LEU A 268 13.74 -8.06 -25.15
C LEU A 268 12.45 -8.42 -24.40
N VAL A 269 12.10 -7.68 -23.34
CA VAL A 269 10.87 -7.92 -22.56
C VAL A 269 9.66 -7.64 -23.43
N LYS A 270 9.64 -6.47 -24.10
CA LYS A 270 8.57 -6.10 -25.04
C LYS A 270 8.49 -7.09 -26.21
N GLN A 271 9.62 -7.43 -26.83
CA GLN A 271 9.64 -8.39 -27.94
C GLN A 271 9.10 -9.77 -27.53
N ALA A 272 9.55 -10.28 -26.38
CA ALA A 272 9.06 -11.55 -25.87
C ALA A 272 7.55 -11.49 -25.59
N TYR A 273 7.04 -10.36 -25.08
CA TYR A 273 5.63 -10.18 -24.79
C TYR A 273 4.79 -10.16 -26.07
N ASP A 274 5.15 -9.30 -27.02
CA ASP A 274 4.38 -9.06 -28.24
C ASP A 274 4.43 -10.26 -29.21
N GLU A 275 5.59 -10.93 -29.32
CA GLU A 275 5.80 -11.97 -30.34
C GLU A 275 5.63 -13.40 -29.80
N LEU A 276 5.93 -13.67 -28.52
CA LEU A 276 5.81 -15.02 -27.95
C LEU A 276 4.57 -15.19 -27.07
N GLY A 277 4.16 -14.14 -26.35
CA GLY A 277 3.09 -14.18 -25.35
C GLY A 277 3.50 -14.83 -24.03
N THR A 278 2.68 -14.61 -22.99
CA THR A 278 2.98 -15.02 -21.60
C THR A 278 3.20 -16.53 -21.46
N ASP A 279 2.29 -17.36 -21.99
CA ASP A 279 2.35 -18.82 -21.84
C ASP A 279 3.65 -19.41 -22.39
N LYS A 280 4.11 -18.90 -23.53
CA LYS A 280 5.34 -19.38 -24.18
C LYS A 280 6.57 -18.95 -23.39
N VAL A 281 6.61 -17.72 -22.88
CA VAL A 281 7.72 -17.23 -22.06
C VAL A 281 7.82 -18.00 -20.74
N GLN A 282 6.68 -18.34 -20.12
CA GLN A 282 6.61 -19.22 -18.95
C GLN A 282 7.10 -20.64 -19.25
N ALA A 283 6.70 -21.23 -20.38
CA ALA A 283 7.18 -22.55 -20.81
C ALA A 283 8.71 -22.57 -21.05
N LEU A 284 9.27 -21.45 -21.50
CA LEU A 284 10.73 -21.25 -21.63
C LEU A 284 11.43 -20.91 -20.30
N LYS A 285 10.69 -20.91 -19.19
CA LYS A 285 11.17 -20.63 -17.82
C LYS A 285 11.93 -19.31 -17.73
N TYR A 286 11.50 -18.30 -18.49
CA TYR A 286 12.14 -16.98 -18.53
C TYR A 286 13.62 -17.01 -18.95
N HIS A 287 14.10 -18.09 -19.57
CA HIS A 287 15.49 -18.24 -19.96
C HIS A 287 15.80 -17.37 -21.18
N VAL A 288 16.55 -16.28 -20.98
CA VAL A 288 16.89 -15.27 -21.99
C VAL A 288 17.43 -15.88 -23.29
N GLY A 289 18.30 -16.89 -23.19
CA GLY A 289 18.86 -17.57 -24.36
C GLY A 289 17.81 -18.33 -25.18
N ASN A 290 16.86 -18.98 -24.50
CA ASN A 290 15.81 -19.76 -25.17
C ASN A 290 14.78 -18.82 -25.80
N ILE A 291 14.45 -17.73 -25.11
CA ILE A 291 13.54 -16.69 -25.60
C ILE A 291 14.11 -16.06 -26.88
N LYS A 292 15.38 -15.62 -26.86
CA LYS A 292 16.05 -15.09 -28.06
C LYS A 292 16.05 -16.08 -29.21
N ARG A 293 16.27 -17.36 -28.93
CA ARG A 293 16.24 -18.42 -29.93
C ARG A 293 14.85 -18.58 -30.54
N GLU A 294 13.81 -18.61 -29.72
CA GLU A 294 12.43 -18.76 -30.18
C GLU A 294 11.96 -17.54 -30.98
N LEU A 295 12.37 -16.33 -30.59
CA LEU A 295 12.15 -15.10 -31.37
C LEU A 295 12.84 -15.16 -32.74
N MET A 296 14.09 -15.63 -32.79
CA MET A 296 14.83 -15.78 -34.06
C MET A 296 14.15 -16.74 -35.04
N LYS A 297 13.47 -17.78 -34.55
CA LYS A 297 12.69 -18.70 -35.41
C LYS A 297 11.56 -17.95 -36.11
N ARG A 298 10.84 -17.09 -35.38
CA ARG A 298 9.68 -16.32 -35.87
C ARG A 298 10.07 -15.12 -36.74
N GLN A 299 11.30 -14.62 -36.65
CA GLN A 299 11.74 -13.45 -37.42
C GLN A 299 11.60 -13.68 -38.94
N PRO A 300 11.01 -12.74 -39.71
CA PRO A 300 10.97 -12.81 -41.18
C PRO A 300 12.34 -12.40 -41.75
N ALA A 301 13.31 -13.32 -41.69
CA ALA A 301 14.66 -13.12 -42.19
C ALA A 301 15.13 -14.35 -42.99
N PRO A 302 16.07 -14.18 -43.94
CA PRO A 302 16.67 -15.29 -44.67
C PRO A 302 17.25 -16.34 -43.71
N THR A 303 17.09 -17.62 -44.07
CA THR A 303 17.53 -18.75 -43.25
C THR A 303 19.02 -18.68 -42.92
N GLU A 304 19.85 -18.26 -43.87
CA GLU A 304 21.29 -18.06 -43.69
C GLU A 304 21.61 -17.04 -42.59
N TYR A 305 20.90 -15.91 -42.58
CA TYR A 305 21.04 -14.90 -41.54
C TYR A 305 20.65 -15.44 -40.16
N LYS A 306 19.57 -16.23 -40.08
CA LYS A 306 19.14 -16.87 -38.82
C LYS A 306 20.19 -17.84 -38.30
N ILE A 307 20.78 -18.65 -39.18
CA ILE A 307 21.84 -19.60 -38.84
C ILE A 307 23.05 -18.86 -38.26
N VAL A 308 23.58 -17.86 -38.98
CA VAL A 308 24.77 -17.10 -38.56
C VAL A 308 24.54 -16.43 -37.20
N LYS A 309 23.36 -15.87 -36.96
CA LYS A 309 23.03 -15.22 -35.69
C LYS A 309 22.87 -16.21 -34.53
N MET A 310 22.25 -17.37 -34.77
CA MET A 310 22.14 -18.45 -33.77
C MET A 310 23.51 -19.06 -33.45
N ILE A 311 24.39 -19.21 -34.44
CA ILE A 311 25.78 -19.65 -34.26
C ILE A 311 26.52 -18.66 -33.37
N ASN A 312 26.51 -17.37 -33.70
CA ASN A 312 27.19 -16.32 -32.92
C ASN A 312 26.69 -16.21 -31.47
N THR A 313 25.46 -16.65 -31.19
CA THR A 313 24.89 -16.68 -29.84
C THR A 313 25.22 -17.97 -29.09
N THR A 314 25.32 -19.09 -29.80
CA THR A 314 25.51 -20.43 -29.23
C THR A 314 26.98 -20.74 -28.96
N PHE A 315 27.88 -20.26 -29.82
CA PHE A 315 29.31 -20.46 -29.68
C PHE A 315 29.97 -19.23 -29.05
N GLN A 316 30.69 -19.42 -27.94
CA GLN A 316 31.55 -18.38 -27.39
C GLN A 316 32.73 -18.13 -28.33
N LYS A 317 32.97 -16.86 -28.66
CA LYS A 317 34.09 -16.47 -29.51
C LYS A 317 35.42 -16.82 -28.82
N GLN A 318 36.39 -17.26 -29.61
CA GLN A 318 37.76 -17.55 -29.18
C GLN A 318 37.92 -18.72 -28.19
N THR A 319 36.91 -19.59 -28.04
CA THR A 319 37.02 -20.82 -27.24
C THR A 319 37.27 -22.04 -28.13
N PRO A 320 38.27 -22.90 -27.85
CA PRO A 320 38.44 -24.15 -28.57
C PRO A 320 37.24 -25.07 -28.36
N ILE A 321 36.60 -25.51 -29.45
CA ILE A 321 35.43 -26.41 -29.42
C ILE A 321 35.71 -27.61 -30.32
N THR A 322 35.36 -28.80 -29.86
CA THR A 322 35.57 -30.04 -30.61
C THR A 322 34.64 -30.12 -31.83
N LYS A 323 35.11 -30.78 -32.91
CA LYS A 323 34.31 -30.98 -34.14
C LYS A 323 32.97 -31.69 -33.88
N SER A 324 32.93 -32.62 -32.91
CA SER A 324 31.71 -33.32 -32.51
C SER A 324 30.69 -32.37 -31.87
N LYS A 325 31.14 -31.50 -30.96
CA LYS A 325 30.29 -30.51 -30.28
C LYS A 325 29.79 -29.44 -31.24
N VAL A 326 30.64 -28.95 -32.14
CA VAL A 326 30.23 -28.08 -33.25
C VAL A 326 29.09 -28.69 -34.05
N LYS A 327 29.28 -29.93 -34.51
CA LYS A 327 28.28 -30.63 -35.33
C LYS A 327 26.95 -30.81 -34.59
N ALA A 328 26.99 -31.16 -33.31
CA ALA A 328 25.80 -31.35 -32.50
C ALA A 328 25.01 -30.04 -32.31
N GLU A 329 25.67 -28.93 -31.99
CA GLU A 329 25.00 -27.64 -31.81
C GLU A 329 24.51 -27.06 -33.14
N LEU A 330 25.26 -27.22 -34.24
CA LEU A 330 24.78 -26.82 -35.57
C LEU A 330 23.55 -27.64 -35.99
N GLN A 331 23.54 -28.95 -35.71
CA GLN A 331 22.38 -29.79 -36.02
C GLN A 331 21.16 -29.31 -35.23
N ARG A 332 21.30 -28.98 -33.94
CA ARG A 332 20.22 -28.39 -33.16
C ARG A 332 19.70 -27.09 -33.77
N ILE A 333 20.58 -26.21 -34.27
CA ILE A 333 20.18 -24.99 -34.96
C ILE A 333 19.37 -25.29 -36.23
N TYR A 334 19.79 -26.30 -37.01
CA TYR A 334 19.07 -26.72 -38.21
C TYR A 334 17.69 -27.30 -37.87
N ASP A 335 17.63 -28.19 -36.89
CA ASP A 335 16.38 -28.78 -36.40
C ASP A 335 15.43 -27.69 -35.88
N ASP A 336 15.95 -26.72 -35.12
CA ASP A 336 15.23 -25.57 -34.58
C ASP A 336 14.64 -24.67 -35.69
N LEU A 337 15.29 -24.61 -36.87
CA LEU A 337 14.86 -23.84 -38.04
C LEU A 337 14.07 -24.67 -39.06
N GLY A 338 13.81 -25.95 -38.80
CA GLY A 338 13.12 -26.86 -39.73
C GLY A 338 13.95 -27.24 -40.97
N ILE A 339 15.27 -27.07 -40.91
CA ILE A 339 16.20 -27.38 -42.01
C ILE A 339 16.47 -28.88 -42.01
N LYS A 340 16.05 -29.58 -43.07
CA LYS A 340 16.24 -31.04 -43.21
C LYS A 340 17.68 -31.48 -43.47
N GLN A 341 18.61 -30.53 -43.64
CA GLN A 341 20.01 -30.81 -43.92
C GLN A 341 20.72 -31.38 -42.68
N ARG A 342 21.63 -32.33 -42.91
CA ARG A 342 22.53 -32.82 -41.86
C ARG A 342 23.72 -31.89 -41.71
N ALA A 343 23.91 -31.33 -40.53
CA ALA A 343 25.00 -30.43 -40.22
C ALA A 343 26.37 -31.10 -40.36
N LYS A 344 27.32 -30.38 -40.95
CA LYS A 344 28.76 -30.74 -40.98
C LYS A 344 29.54 -29.65 -40.25
N ALA A 345 30.62 -30.04 -39.57
CA ALA A 345 31.49 -29.06 -38.90
C ALA A 345 32.12 -28.05 -39.86
N ALA A 346 32.25 -28.39 -41.14
CA ALA A 346 32.74 -27.50 -42.20
C ALA A 346 31.72 -26.42 -42.61
N ASP A 347 30.45 -26.54 -42.22
CA ASP A 347 29.42 -25.54 -42.54
C ASP A 347 29.61 -24.25 -41.72
N LEU A 348 30.49 -24.22 -40.71
CA LEU A 348 30.94 -22.99 -40.04
C LEU A 348 31.86 -22.11 -40.90
N ASN A 349 32.45 -22.69 -41.96
CA ASN A 349 33.41 -21.99 -42.82
C ASN A 349 32.75 -21.40 -44.08
N LYS A 350 31.44 -21.57 -44.22
CA LYS A 350 30.60 -20.98 -45.27
C LYS A 350 29.88 -19.78 -44.67
#